data_AF-A0A958HZM2-F1
#
_entry.id   AF-A0A958HZM2-F1
#
_cell.length_a   1.000
_cell.length_b   1.000
_cell.length_c   1.000
_cell.angle_alpha   90.00
_cell.angle_beta   90.00
_cell.angle_gamma   90.00
#
_symmetry.space_group_name_H-M   'P 1'
#
loop_
_entity.id
_entity.type
_entity.pdbx_description
1 polymer ?
#
loop_
_entity_poly.entity_id
_entity_poly.type
_entity_poly.pdbx_seq_one_letter_code
_entity_poly.pdbx_strand_id
1 'polypeptide(L)'
;MLKHRIILIFSALTTVLVAVMAWVSYVAVREIYLNQVSEQTRLLTRLIGSSIDAKYLTFIDANQPSQRAISYYRDQLAEHAEALLVGNIVLFDQNFQILTQTESAELPVESDARLLLFTNDIRQLNIAEAGASLPFKGHDQQWYLWGFYRLDSEHWLGIRESAARFAEVEKLPKIFGAIGLIGLAFNIFAGVWLASSITKPINQLVK
;
A
#
# COMPACT_ATOMS: atom_id res chain seq x y z
N MET A 1 -23.68 45.86 -5.06
CA MET A 1 -22.66 45.20 -4.20
C MET A 1 -23.15 43.93 -3.51
N LEU A 2 -24.37 43.87 -2.95
CA LEU A 2 -24.88 42.69 -2.23
C LEU A 2 -24.81 41.38 -3.03
N LYS A 3 -25.19 41.43 -4.32
CA LYS A 3 -25.15 40.30 -5.27
C LYS A 3 -23.76 39.66 -5.41
N HIS A 4 -22.71 40.47 -5.48
CA HIS A 4 -21.34 39.97 -5.61
C HIS A 4 -20.88 39.30 -4.31
N ARG A 5 -21.25 39.85 -3.14
CA ARG A 5 -20.91 39.24 -1.85
C ARG A 5 -21.57 37.87 -1.66
N ILE A 6 -22.84 37.72 -2.03
CA ILE A 6 -23.56 36.43 -1.92
C ILE A 6 -22.91 35.38 -2.82
N ILE A 7 -22.61 35.72 -4.08
CA ILE A 7 -21.94 34.81 -5.01
C ILE A 7 -20.56 34.39 -4.49
N LEU A 8 -19.79 35.35 -3.96
CA LEU A 8 -18.44 35.09 -3.45
C LEU A 8 -18.46 34.18 -2.20
N ILE A 9 -19.38 34.42 -1.26
CA ILE A 9 -19.56 33.59 -0.06
C ILE A 9 -20.01 32.18 -0.44
N PHE A 10 -20.99 32.05 -1.33
CA PHE A 10 -21.49 30.74 -1.77
C PHE A 10 -20.41 29.96 -2.54
N SER A 11 -19.67 30.63 -3.42
CA SER A 11 -18.56 30.02 -4.15
C SER A 11 -17.45 29.57 -3.20
N ALA A 12 -17.03 30.42 -2.25
CA ALA A 12 -16.01 30.08 -1.27
C ALA A 12 -16.43 28.88 -0.40
N LEU A 13 -17.67 28.87 0.09
CA LEU A 13 -18.20 27.75 0.87
C LEU A 13 -18.20 26.45 0.06
N THR A 14 -18.62 26.52 -1.20
CA THR A 14 -18.64 25.36 -2.10
C THR A 14 -17.22 24.85 -2.39
N THR A 15 -16.25 25.74 -2.61
CA THR A 15 -14.83 25.37 -2.79
C THR A 15 -14.31 24.59 -1.59
N VAL A 16 -14.57 25.10 -0.38
CA VAL A 16 -14.15 24.44 0.86
C VAL A 16 -14.81 23.07 0.98
N LEU A 17 -16.12 22.97 0.71
CA LEU A 17 -16.84 21.71 0.79
C LEU A 17 -16.30 20.68 -0.22
N VAL A 18 -16.03 21.08 -1.45
CA VAL A 18 -15.44 20.23 -2.48
C VAL A 18 -14.03 19.78 -2.11
N ALA A 19 -13.20 20.68 -1.56
CA ALA A 19 -11.85 20.34 -1.13
C ALA A 19 -11.85 19.33 0.03
N VAL A 20 -12.74 19.53 1.02
CA VAL A 20 -12.91 18.59 2.14
C VAL A 20 -13.40 17.24 1.65
N MET A 21 -14.42 17.21 0.78
CA MET A 21 -14.93 15.95 0.21
C MET A 21 -13.86 15.22 -0.59
N ALA A 22 -13.10 15.92 -1.43
CA ALA A 22 -11.99 15.35 -2.19
C ALA A 22 -10.92 14.74 -1.28
N TRP A 23 -10.56 15.44 -0.19
CA TRP A 23 -9.62 14.94 0.80
C TRP A 23 -10.14 13.67 1.49
N VAL A 24 -11.38 13.69 1.97
CA VAL A 24 -12.00 12.54 2.65
C VAL A 24 -12.10 11.35 1.71
N SER A 25 -12.53 11.54 0.46
CA SER A 25 -12.57 10.49 -0.55
C SER A 25 -11.20 9.90 -0.85
N TYR A 26 -10.16 10.75 -0.96
CA TYR A 26 -8.79 10.27 -1.14
C TYR A 26 -8.33 9.40 0.03
N VAL A 27 -8.48 9.89 1.27
CA VAL A 27 -8.08 9.16 2.47
C VAL A 27 -8.85 7.83 2.56
N ALA A 28 -10.16 7.84 2.32
CA ALA A 28 -10.98 6.63 2.35
C ALA A 28 -10.54 5.60 1.30
N VAL A 29 -10.32 6.01 0.05
CA VAL A 29 -9.88 5.08 -1.01
C VAL A 29 -8.49 4.54 -0.71
N ARG A 30 -7.58 5.39 -0.21
CA ARG A 30 -6.24 4.97 0.18
C ARG A 30 -6.27 3.93 1.30
N GLU A 31 -7.10 4.16 2.32
CA GLU A 31 -7.23 3.25 3.46
C GLU A 31 -7.84 1.90 3.06
N ILE A 32 -8.89 1.91 2.25
CA ILE A 32 -9.51 0.69 1.72
C ILE A 32 -8.49 -0.11 0.91
N TYR A 33 -7.75 0.54 0.04
CA TYR A 33 -6.75 -0.13 -0.80
C TYR A 33 -5.60 -0.69 0.03
N LEU A 34 -5.08 0.09 0.99
CA LEU A 34 -4.02 -0.36 1.89
C LEU A 34 -4.44 -1.59 2.69
N ASN A 35 -5.64 -1.55 3.28
CA ASN A 35 -6.18 -2.67 4.05
C ASN A 35 -6.38 -3.90 3.17
N GLN A 36 -6.88 -3.73 1.95
CA GLN A 36 -7.06 -4.84 1.01
C GLN A 36 -5.73 -5.50 0.63
N VAL A 37 -4.72 -4.71 0.25
CA VAL A 37 -3.41 -5.26 -0.13
C VAL A 37 -2.71 -5.89 1.07
N SER A 38 -2.73 -5.23 2.22
CA SER A 38 -2.19 -5.75 3.47
C SER A 38 -2.82 -7.09 3.85
N GLU A 39 -4.15 -7.22 3.75
CA GLU A 39 -4.85 -8.46 4.06
C GLU A 39 -4.51 -9.58 3.06
N GLN A 40 -4.46 -9.25 1.76
CA GLN A 40 -4.07 -10.21 0.72
C GLN A 40 -2.64 -10.72 0.93
N THR A 41 -1.70 -9.81 1.19
CA THR A 41 -0.31 -10.18 1.48
C THR A 41 -0.23 -11.01 2.77
N ARG A 42 -0.98 -10.67 3.81
CA ARG A 42 -1.03 -11.45 5.05
C ARG A 42 -1.56 -12.87 4.84
N LEU A 43 -2.64 -13.01 4.07
CA LEU A 43 -3.22 -14.32 3.74
C LEU A 43 -2.27 -15.18 2.93
N LEU A 44 -1.64 -14.59 1.90
CA LEU A 44 -0.67 -15.27 1.07
C LEU A 44 0.56 -15.70 1.89
N THR A 45 1.04 -14.81 2.75
CA THR A 45 2.18 -15.10 3.62
C THR A 45 1.86 -16.18 4.64
N ARG A 46 0.65 -16.19 5.19
CA ARG A 46 0.18 -17.29 6.05
C ARG A 46 0.12 -18.60 5.29
N LEU A 47 -0.40 -18.59 4.06
CA LEU A 47 -0.53 -19.80 3.24
C LEU A 47 0.85 -20.42 2.99
N ILE A 48 1.81 -19.63 2.52
CA ILE A 48 3.18 -20.10 2.26
C ILE A 48 3.87 -20.47 3.58
N GLY A 49 3.77 -19.62 4.61
CA GLY A 49 4.39 -19.89 5.91
C GLY A 49 3.88 -21.17 6.57
N SER A 50 2.60 -21.51 6.37
CA SER A 50 2.01 -22.74 6.90
C SER A 50 2.37 -24.01 6.12
N SER A 51 2.83 -23.89 4.87
CA SER A 51 3.28 -25.03 4.05
C SER A 51 4.76 -25.35 4.20
N ILE A 52 5.56 -24.45 4.79
CA ILE A 52 6.98 -24.66 5.05
C ILE A 52 7.13 -25.66 6.22
N ASP A 53 7.89 -26.74 5.99
CA ASP A 53 8.18 -27.73 7.01
C ASP A 53 9.19 -27.15 8.01
N ALA A 54 8.84 -27.04 9.28
CA ALA A 54 9.74 -26.54 10.31
C ALA A 54 10.87 -27.53 10.67
N LYS A 55 10.74 -28.81 10.31
CA LYS A 55 11.65 -29.88 10.73
C LYS A 55 13.11 -29.65 10.34
N TYR A 56 13.36 -29.01 9.20
CA TYR A 56 14.71 -28.79 8.69
C TYR A 56 15.27 -27.38 8.92
N LEU A 57 14.52 -26.49 9.59
CA LEU A 57 14.93 -25.10 9.81
C LEU A 57 16.19 -25.01 10.68
N THR A 58 16.34 -25.92 11.63
CA THR A 58 17.54 -26.00 12.47
C THR A 58 18.84 -26.31 11.69
N PHE A 59 18.75 -26.79 10.44
CA PHE A 59 19.92 -27.12 9.61
C PHE A 59 20.33 -26.01 8.65
N ILE A 60 19.62 -24.89 8.61
CA ILE A 60 19.95 -23.74 7.75
C ILE A 60 20.49 -22.55 8.55
N ASP A 61 20.90 -22.76 9.80
CA ASP A 61 21.51 -21.73 10.64
C ASP A 61 22.72 -21.07 9.94
N ALA A 62 22.85 -19.75 10.11
CA ALA A 62 23.91 -18.92 9.54
C ALA A 62 25.31 -19.41 9.93
N ASN A 63 25.46 -20.05 11.09
CA ASN A 63 26.77 -20.49 11.60
C ASN A 63 27.28 -21.80 10.96
N GLN A 64 26.39 -22.74 10.62
CA GLN A 64 26.75 -24.03 10.01
C GLN A 64 25.66 -24.51 9.03
N PRO A 65 25.50 -23.84 7.88
CA PRO A 65 24.43 -24.15 6.95
C PRO A 65 24.64 -25.50 6.25
N SER A 66 23.65 -26.38 6.36
CA SER A 66 23.56 -27.58 5.53
C SER A 66 23.10 -27.20 4.12
N GLN A 67 24.00 -27.39 3.15
CA GLN A 67 23.70 -27.11 1.73
C GLN A 67 22.45 -27.84 1.23
N ARG A 68 22.20 -29.07 1.72
CA ARG A 68 21.00 -29.83 1.36
C ARG A 68 19.72 -29.19 1.90
N ALA A 69 19.75 -28.66 3.12
CA ALA A 69 18.59 -28.00 3.71
C ALA A 69 18.32 -26.66 3.01
N ILE A 70 19.37 -25.91 2.65
CA ILE A 70 19.24 -24.69 1.84
C ILE A 70 18.59 -25.00 0.49
N SER A 71 19.08 -26.00 -0.24
CA SER A 71 18.49 -26.41 -1.52
C SER A 71 17.03 -26.83 -1.36
N TYR A 72 16.71 -27.64 -0.34
CA TYR A 72 15.33 -28.06 -0.07
C TYR A 72 14.38 -26.88 0.09
N TYR A 73 14.73 -25.91 0.95
CA TYR A 73 13.88 -24.73 1.15
C TYR A 73 13.88 -23.82 -0.07
N ARG A 74 15.01 -23.66 -0.77
CA ARG A 74 15.04 -22.86 -2.00
C ARG A 74 14.09 -23.41 -3.06
N ASP A 75 14.10 -24.73 -3.27
CA ASP A 75 13.23 -25.39 -4.24
C ASP A 75 11.76 -25.25 -3.82
N GLN A 76 11.46 -25.45 -2.53
CA GLN A 76 10.12 -25.26 -1.98
C GLN A 76 9.61 -23.81 -2.12
N LEU A 77 10.46 -22.83 -1.81
CA LEU A 77 10.13 -21.41 -1.95
C LEU A 77 9.97 -21.02 -3.43
N ALA A 78 10.80 -21.55 -4.32
CA ALA A 78 10.68 -21.31 -5.76
C ALA A 78 9.37 -21.86 -6.33
N GLU A 79 8.95 -23.06 -5.93
CA GLU A 79 7.67 -23.64 -6.30
C GLU A 79 6.50 -22.75 -5.86
N HIS A 80 6.52 -22.26 -4.62
CA HIS A 80 5.51 -21.32 -4.14
C HIS A 80 5.55 -19.98 -4.86
N ALA A 81 6.76 -19.47 -5.17
CA ALA A 81 6.92 -18.22 -5.89
C ALA A 81 6.32 -18.26 -7.28
N GLU A 82 6.56 -19.35 -8.01
CA GLU A 82 6.02 -19.57 -9.34
C GLU A 82 4.51 -19.81 -9.30
N ALA A 83 4.02 -20.67 -8.41
CA ALA A 83 2.61 -21.03 -8.31
C ALA A 83 1.70 -19.86 -7.92
N LEU A 84 2.18 -18.96 -7.06
CA LEU A 84 1.42 -17.84 -6.53
C LEU A 84 1.78 -16.49 -7.18
N LEU A 85 2.70 -16.49 -8.14
CA LEU A 85 3.21 -15.30 -8.83
C LEU A 85 3.72 -14.22 -7.86
N VAL A 86 4.40 -14.65 -6.80
CA VAL A 86 4.95 -13.76 -5.78
C VAL A 86 6.39 -13.37 -6.07
N GLY A 87 6.74 -12.13 -5.71
CA GLY A 87 7.96 -11.50 -6.19
C GLY A 87 9.24 -12.14 -5.64
N ASN A 88 9.47 -12.00 -4.34
CA ASN A 88 10.63 -12.58 -3.68
C ASN A 88 10.21 -13.13 -2.31
N ILE A 89 10.57 -14.39 -2.05
CA ILE A 89 10.37 -15.02 -0.76
C ILE A 89 11.72 -15.23 -0.11
N VAL A 90 11.83 -14.79 1.15
CA VAL A 90 13.06 -14.74 1.91
C VAL A 90 12.83 -15.44 3.24
N LEU A 91 13.77 -16.30 3.62
CA LEU A 91 13.81 -16.92 4.94
C LEU A 91 14.96 -16.29 5.72
N PHE A 92 14.70 -15.85 6.95
CA PHE A 92 15.70 -15.13 7.74
C PHE A 92 15.65 -15.48 9.23
N ASP A 93 16.76 -15.26 9.90
CA ASP A 93 16.94 -15.55 11.33
C ASP A 93 16.49 -14.39 12.25
N GLN A 94 16.63 -14.58 13.56
CA GLN A 94 16.37 -13.56 14.59
C GLN A 94 17.22 -12.29 14.48
N ASN A 95 18.33 -12.36 13.74
CA ASN A 95 19.24 -11.25 13.46
C ASN A 95 18.95 -10.60 12.11
N PHE A 96 17.86 -10.98 11.42
CA PHE A 96 17.50 -10.52 10.08
C PHE A 96 18.53 -10.87 9.01
N GLN A 97 19.34 -11.90 9.25
CA GLN A 97 20.23 -12.47 8.25
C GLN A 97 19.44 -13.39 7.32
N ILE A 98 19.62 -13.20 6.02
CA ILE A 98 18.95 -14.00 5.00
C ILE A 98 19.60 -15.38 4.96
N LEU A 99 18.83 -16.42 5.26
CA LEU A 99 19.26 -17.81 5.23
C LEU A 99 19.08 -18.41 3.83
N THR A 100 17.97 -18.07 3.15
CA THR A 100 17.72 -18.43 1.75
C THR A 100 16.69 -17.50 1.12
N GLN A 101 16.68 -17.39 -0.20
CA GLN A 101 15.72 -16.58 -0.96
C GLN A 101 15.51 -17.12 -2.38
N THR A 102 14.44 -16.67 -3.05
CA THR A 102 14.08 -17.12 -4.42
C THR A 102 14.82 -16.36 -5.53
N GLU A 103 15.14 -15.07 -5.31
CA GLU A 103 15.58 -14.16 -6.39
C GLU A 103 17.09 -14.28 -6.75
N SER A 104 17.92 -14.94 -5.94
CA SER A 104 19.36 -15.09 -6.20
C SER A 104 19.90 -16.47 -5.79
N ALA A 105 20.73 -17.06 -6.65
CA ALA A 105 21.49 -18.28 -6.35
C ALA A 105 22.66 -18.02 -5.39
N GLU A 106 23.17 -16.78 -5.36
CA GLU A 106 24.19 -16.32 -4.42
C GLU A 106 23.49 -15.80 -3.15
N LEU A 107 23.84 -16.38 -2.00
CA LEU A 107 23.39 -15.94 -0.67
C LEU A 107 23.93 -14.52 -0.45
N PRO A 108 23.09 -13.46 -0.35
CA PRO A 108 23.57 -12.21 0.18
C PRO A 108 23.74 -12.43 1.67
N VAL A 109 24.99 -12.45 2.13
CA VAL A 109 25.34 -12.39 3.55
C VAL A 109 24.87 -11.05 4.18
N GLU A 110 24.33 -10.13 3.38
CA GLU A 110 23.79 -8.86 3.84
C GLU A 110 22.26 -8.93 4.07
N SER A 111 21.87 -8.62 5.31
CA SER A 111 20.52 -8.23 5.68
C SER A 111 20.00 -7.19 4.70
N ASP A 112 18.83 -7.42 4.07
CA ASP A 112 18.13 -6.36 3.35
C ASP A 112 17.83 -5.25 4.36
N ALA A 113 18.47 -4.08 4.22
CA ALA A 113 18.32 -2.95 5.14
C ALA A 113 16.85 -2.54 5.33
N ARG A 114 15.96 -2.93 4.41
CA ARG A 114 14.52 -2.69 4.49
C ARG A 114 13.82 -3.61 5.49
N LEU A 115 14.32 -4.83 5.74
CA LEU A 115 13.83 -5.69 6.82
C LEU A 115 14.08 -5.04 8.19
N LEU A 116 15.19 -4.31 8.33
CA LEU A 116 15.53 -3.55 9.54
C LEU A 116 14.57 -2.37 9.80
N LEU A 117 13.77 -1.95 8.83
CA LEU A 117 12.74 -0.92 9.05
C LEU A 117 11.52 -1.48 9.80
N PHE A 118 11.31 -2.79 9.72
CA PHE A 118 10.12 -3.48 10.24
C PHE A 118 10.47 -4.41 11.40
N THR A 119 11.64 -4.25 12.01
CA THR A 119 12.15 -5.11 13.10
C THR A 119 11.17 -5.25 14.25
N ASN A 120 10.52 -4.15 14.63
CA ASN A 120 9.55 -4.15 15.72
C ASN A 120 8.29 -4.95 15.36
N ASP A 121 7.77 -4.77 14.15
CA ASP A 121 6.58 -5.46 13.66
C ASP A 121 6.84 -6.97 13.56
N ILE A 122 8.00 -7.35 13.03
CA ILE A 122 8.41 -8.75 12.85
C ILE A 122 8.59 -9.46 14.21
N ARG A 123 9.21 -8.79 15.18
CA ARG A 123 9.48 -9.36 16.51
C ARG A 123 8.23 -9.52 17.36
N GLN A 124 7.18 -8.75 17.10
CA GLN A 124 5.92 -8.83 17.83
C GLN A 124 5.03 -9.99 17.38
N LEU A 125 5.34 -10.63 16.25
CA LEU A 125 4.59 -11.77 15.75
C LEU A 125 4.72 -12.98 16.69
N ASN A 126 3.60 -13.59 17.02
CA ASN A 126 3.55 -14.90 17.66
C ASN A 126 3.90 -16.00 16.65
N ILE A 127 4.30 -17.18 17.15
CA ILE A 127 4.55 -18.35 16.28
C ILE A 127 3.28 -18.67 15.50
N ALA A 128 3.43 -18.95 14.19
CA ALA A 128 2.35 -19.15 13.23
C ALA A 128 1.46 -17.91 12.97
N GLU A 129 1.91 -16.73 13.37
CA GLU A 129 1.25 -15.47 13.06
C GLU A 129 1.81 -14.84 11.78
N ALA A 130 0.91 -14.19 11.03
CA ALA A 130 1.23 -13.45 9.83
C ALA A 130 0.99 -11.96 10.03
N GLY A 131 1.93 -11.13 9.61
CA GLY A 131 1.84 -9.68 9.58
C GLY A 131 2.10 -9.13 8.18
N ALA A 132 1.84 -7.84 8.02
CA ALA A 132 2.07 -7.10 6.78
C ALA A 132 2.66 -5.73 7.14
N SER A 133 3.66 -5.29 6.39
CA SER A 133 4.30 -3.99 6.57
C SER A 133 3.45 -2.86 5.99
N LEU A 134 3.83 -1.62 6.32
CA LEU A 134 3.39 -0.49 5.52
C LEU A 134 4.04 -0.53 4.12
N PRO A 135 3.38 0.03 3.09
CA PRO A 135 3.97 0.16 1.77
C PRO A 135 5.27 0.97 1.79
N PHE A 136 6.26 0.54 1.03
CA PHE A 136 7.55 1.23 0.87
C PHE A 136 7.96 1.28 -0.60
N LYS A 137 8.86 2.21 -0.95
CA LYS A 137 9.43 2.28 -2.31
C LYS A 137 10.70 1.44 -2.40
N GLY A 138 10.79 0.62 -3.44
CA GLY A 138 12.00 -0.10 -3.82
C GLY A 138 13.03 0.81 -4.46
N HIS A 139 14.21 0.23 -4.76
CA HIS A 139 15.28 0.93 -5.47
C HIS A 139 14.87 1.34 -6.89
N ASP A 140 13.94 0.61 -7.49
CA ASP A 140 13.32 0.84 -8.78
C ASP A 140 12.14 1.84 -8.74
N GLN A 141 11.95 2.53 -7.61
CA GLN A 141 10.85 3.48 -7.36
C GLN A 141 9.44 2.89 -7.43
N GLN A 142 9.31 1.56 -7.49
CA GLN A 142 8.02 0.89 -7.41
C GLN A 142 7.59 0.70 -5.96
N TRP A 143 6.28 0.62 -5.74
CA TRP A 143 5.70 0.38 -4.42
C TRP A 143 5.66 -1.11 -4.13
N TYR A 144 6.09 -1.48 -2.92
CA TYR A 144 6.09 -2.84 -2.40
C TYR A 144 5.50 -2.90 -1.01
N LEU A 145 5.13 -4.10 -0.60
CA LEU A 145 4.71 -4.42 0.75
C LEU A 145 5.37 -5.74 1.17
N TRP A 146 5.83 -5.82 2.42
CA TRP A 146 6.34 -7.06 2.98
C TRP A 146 5.23 -7.78 3.74
N GLY A 147 5.07 -9.06 3.48
CA GLY A 147 4.39 -9.99 4.37
C GLY A 147 5.41 -10.70 5.25
N PHE A 148 5.08 -10.90 6.52
CA PHE A 148 5.95 -11.58 7.48
C PHE A 148 5.20 -12.73 8.13
N TYR A 149 5.86 -13.87 8.32
CA TYR A 149 5.30 -15.00 9.04
C TYR A 149 6.35 -15.58 9.97
N ARG A 150 6.00 -15.79 11.24
CA ARG A 150 6.92 -16.41 12.20
C ARG A 150 6.76 -17.92 12.17
N LEU A 151 7.81 -18.62 11.74
CA LEU A 151 7.82 -20.07 11.61
C LEU A 151 8.04 -20.74 12.96
N ASP A 152 9.02 -20.26 13.72
CA ASP A 152 9.35 -20.75 15.05
C ASP A 152 9.96 -19.63 15.94
N SER A 153 10.73 -20.00 16.97
CA SER A 153 11.37 -19.03 17.85
C SER A 153 12.48 -18.22 17.19
N GLU A 154 13.13 -18.75 16.15
CA GLU A 154 14.40 -18.26 15.57
C GLU A 154 14.30 -17.94 14.07
N HIS A 155 13.21 -18.34 13.40
CA HIS A 155 13.05 -18.23 11.95
C HIS A 155 11.76 -17.52 11.55
N TRP A 156 11.89 -16.69 10.53
CA TRP A 156 10.79 -15.95 9.90
C TRP A 156 10.84 -16.08 8.38
N LEU A 157 9.66 -16.03 7.80
CA LEU A 157 9.44 -15.90 6.38
C LEU A 157 9.07 -14.45 6.05
N GLY A 158 9.70 -13.88 5.03
CA GLY A 158 9.38 -12.59 4.45
C GLY A 158 8.98 -12.76 3.00
N ILE A 159 7.88 -12.15 2.57
CA ILE A 159 7.42 -12.16 1.17
C ILE A 159 7.29 -10.73 0.69
N ARG A 160 7.99 -10.38 -0.38
CA ARG A 160 7.94 -9.06 -1.00
C ARG A 160 6.92 -9.06 -2.13
N GLU A 161 5.79 -8.43 -1.88
CA GLU A 161 4.71 -8.28 -2.85
C GLU A 161 4.75 -6.92 -3.54
N SER A 162 4.36 -6.91 -4.81
CA SER A 162 4.18 -5.67 -5.57
C SER A 162 2.93 -4.95 -5.10
N ALA A 163 3.09 -3.71 -4.66
CA ALA A 163 2.00 -2.79 -4.35
C ALA A 163 1.80 -1.77 -5.48
N ALA A 164 2.03 -2.15 -6.74
CA ALA A 164 2.01 -1.23 -7.89
C ALA A 164 0.75 -0.36 -7.99
N ARG A 165 -0.44 -0.88 -7.67
CA ARG A 165 -1.67 -0.04 -7.72
C ARG A 165 -1.72 1.04 -6.63
N PHE A 166 -0.86 0.99 -5.62
CA PHE A 166 -0.68 2.11 -4.68
C PHE A 166 -0.17 3.36 -5.42
N ALA A 167 0.61 3.20 -6.49
CA ALA A 167 1.02 4.32 -7.37
C ALA A 167 -0.17 4.98 -8.07
N GLU A 168 -1.23 4.23 -8.37
CA GLU A 168 -2.47 4.77 -8.95
C GLU A 168 -3.28 5.53 -7.90
N VAL A 169 -3.34 5.00 -6.67
CA VAL A 169 -3.97 5.68 -5.53
C VAL A 169 -3.29 7.02 -5.25
N GLU A 170 -1.97 7.13 -5.36
CA GLU A 170 -1.25 8.41 -5.22
C GLU A 170 -1.61 9.46 -6.30
N LYS A 171 -2.19 9.04 -7.43
CA LYS A 171 -2.65 9.96 -8.49
C LYS A 171 -4.07 10.48 -8.22
N LEU A 172 -4.85 9.81 -7.37
CA LEU A 172 -6.24 10.19 -7.07
C LEU A 172 -6.41 11.61 -6.53
N PRO A 173 -5.53 12.17 -5.66
CA PRO A 173 -5.64 13.57 -5.23
C PRO A 173 -5.64 14.55 -6.40
N LYS A 174 -4.82 14.30 -7.42
CA LYS A 174 -4.77 15.16 -8.62
C LYS A 174 -6.06 15.07 -9.42
N ILE A 175 -6.61 13.86 -9.55
CA ILE A 175 -7.87 13.60 -10.27
C ILE A 175 -9.03 14.27 -9.52
N PHE A 176 -9.15 14.05 -8.20
CA PHE A 176 -10.19 14.69 -7.39
C PHE A 176 -10.05 16.20 -7.36
N GLY A 177 -8.83 16.73 -7.32
CA GLY A 177 -8.57 18.17 -7.46
C GLY A 177 -9.05 18.72 -8.80
N ALA A 178 -8.77 18.02 -9.91
CA ALA A 178 -9.23 18.41 -11.25
C ALA A 178 -10.77 18.39 -11.36
N ILE A 179 -11.42 17.33 -10.86
CA ILE A 179 -12.88 17.25 -10.78
C ILE A 179 -13.45 18.40 -9.95
N GLY A 180 -12.81 18.72 -8.82
CA GLY A 180 -13.20 19.83 -7.96
C GLY A 180 -13.11 21.20 -8.66
N LEU A 181 -12.05 21.44 -9.43
CA LEU A 181 -11.90 22.66 -10.24
C LEU A 181 -12.97 22.77 -11.33
N ILE A 182 -13.29 21.67 -12.00
CA ILE A 182 -14.37 21.62 -13.00
C ILE A 182 -15.71 21.94 -12.33
N GLY A 183 -16.00 21.33 -11.18
CA GLY A 183 -17.21 21.60 -10.40
C GLY A 183 -17.31 23.05 -9.94
N LEU A 184 -16.19 23.68 -9.57
CA LEU A 184 -16.12 25.10 -9.25
C LEU A 184 -16.48 25.97 -10.44
N ALA A 185 -15.89 25.71 -11.61
CA ALA A 185 -16.16 26.46 -12.84
C ALA A 185 -17.64 26.36 -13.24
N PHE A 186 -18.23 25.17 -13.16
CA PHE A 186 -19.66 24.96 -13.39
C PHE A 186 -20.53 25.74 -12.40
N ASN A 187 -20.18 25.76 -11.11
CA ASN A 187 -20.92 26.52 -10.11
C ASN A 187 -20.88 28.03 -10.34
N ILE A 188 -19.71 28.57 -10.70
CA ILE A 188 -19.59 30.00 -11.06
C ILE A 188 -20.47 30.30 -12.28
N PHE A 189 -20.41 29.47 -13.32
CA PHE A 189 -21.20 29.64 -14.52
C PHE A 189 -22.71 29.57 -14.24
N ALA A 190 -23.16 28.56 -13.49
CA ALA A 190 -24.55 28.41 -13.07
C ALA A 190 -25.02 29.58 -12.20
N GLY A 191 -24.16 30.05 -11.29
CA GLY A 191 -24.41 31.22 -10.45
C GLY A 191 -24.60 32.49 -11.28
N VAL A 192 -23.75 32.73 -12.28
CA VAL A 192 -23.87 33.86 -13.22
C VAL A 192 -25.15 33.71 -14.07
N TRP A 193 -25.45 32.52 -14.57
CA TRP A 193 -26.62 32.24 -15.39
C TRP A 193 -27.92 32.47 -14.62
N LEU A 194 -28.10 31.86 -13.44
CA LEU A 194 -29.25 32.08 -12.55
C LEU A 194 -29.41 33.56 -12.18
N ALA A 195 -28.30 34.19 -11.81
CA ALA A 195 -28.25 35.60 -11.47
C ALA A 195 -28.72 36.49 -12.62
N SER A 196 -28.53 36.11 -13.88
CA SER A 196 -29.00 36.84 -15.05
C SER A 196 -30.48 36.59 -15.35
N SER A 197 -30.94 35.33 -15.23
CA SER A 197 -32.32 34.92 -15.46
C SER A 197 -33.31 35.54 -14.47
N ILE A 198 -32.92 35.72 -13.20
CA ILE A 198 -33.78 36.35 -12.18
C ILE A 198 -33.84 37.87 -12.36
N THR A 199 -32.74 38.53 -12.75
CA THR A 199 -32.72 39.99 -12.92
C THR A 199 -33.42 40.49 -14.18
N LYS A 200 -33.48 39.68 -15.25
CA LYS A 200 -34.15 40.05 -16.51
C LYS A 200 -35.65 40.40 -16.35
N PRO A 201 -36.48 39.60 -15.66
CA PRO A 201 -37.89 39.91 -15.47
C PRO A 201 -38.14 41.05 -14.46
N ILE A 202 -37.31 41.19 -13.43
CA ILE A 202 -37.47 42.27 -12.44
C ILE A 202 -37.23 43.65 -13.05
N ASN A 203 -36.24 43.78 -13.95
CA ASN A 203 -36.01 45.03 -14.68
C ASN A 203 -37.12 45.36 -15.70
N GLN A 204 -38.02 44.43 -16.00
CA GLN A 204 -39.18 44.70 -16.87
C GLN A 204 -40.42 45.16 -16.09
N LEU A 205 -40.45 44.94 -14.77
CA LEU A 205 -41.54 45.33 -13.87
C LEU A 205 -41.34 46.71 -13.21
N VAL A 206 -40.13 47.26 -13.27
CA VAL A 206 -39.82 48.62 -12.81
C VAL A 206 -39.58 49.50 -14.05
N LYS A 207 -40.65 50.14 -14.55
CA LYS A 207 -40.59 51.26 -15.47
C LYS A 207 -41.43 52.39 -14.91
#